data_AF-A0A841R7Q1-F1
#
_entry.id   AF-A0A841R7Q1-F1
#
_cell.length_a   1.000
_cell.length_b   1.000
_cell.length_c   1.000
_cell.angle_alpha   90.00
_cell.angle_beta   90.00
_cell.angle_gamma   90.00
#
_symmetry.space_group_name_H-M   'P 1'
#
loop_
_entity.id
_entity.type
_entity.pdbx_description
1 polymer ?
#
loop_
_entity_poly.entity_id
_entity_poly.type
_entity_poly.pdbx_seq_one_letter_code
_entity_poly.pdbx_strand_id
1 'polypeptide(L)'
;MKNPERMLYQNNNKGYLMIIAFIALNTVYTVFVLNAMDKDRGIGIFVMLTIALLLLGFLTAIKVRIYSLPWSIFALAMGFFQFSRLFFTTVNLEETHAFLLNLILILSSVICVAGGLLSVIYTAKRNRLK
;
A
#
# COMPACT_ATOMS: atom_id res chain seq x y z
N MET A 1 24.15 -1.68 -24.27
CA MET A 1 24.02 -0.65 -23.21
C MET A 1 24.29 -1.30 -21.87
N LYS A 2 25.24 -0.76 -21.08
CA LYS A 2 25.52 -1.27 -19.74
C LYS A 2 24.25 -1.12 -18.87
N ASN A 3 23.88 -2.19 -18.16
CA ASN A 3 22.67 -2.29 -17.31
C ASN A 3 22.30 -1.05 -16.44
N PRO A 4 23.24 -0.29 -15.83
CA PRO A 4 22.88 0.87 -15.00
C PRO A 4 22.28 2.06 -15.77
N GLU A 5 22.76 2.38 -16.97
CA GLU A 5 22.30 3.55 -17.73
C GLU A 5 20.83 3.43 -18.15
N ARG A 6 20.34 2.20 -18.31
CA ARG A 6 18.93 1.92 -18.64
C ARG A 6 17.96 2.43 -17.57
N MET A 7 18.39 2.51 -16.29
CA MET A 7 17.56 2.99 -15.18
C MET A 7 17.30 4.51 -15.23
N LEU A 8 18.06 5.28 -16.00
CA LEU A 8 17.79 6.71 -16.20
C LEU A 8 16.54 6.95 -17.05
N TYR A 9 16.29 6.05 -18.00
CA TYR A 9 15.23 6.16 -19.02
C TYR A 9 14.03 5.23 -18.77
N GLN A 10 14.17 4.21 -17.93
CA GLN A 10 13.10 3.26 -17.62
C GLN A 10 12.42 3.55 -16.29
N ASN A 11 11.09 3.57 -16.31
CA ASN A 11 10.25 3.75 -15.11
C ASN A 11 10.32 2.56 -14.15
N ASN A 12 10.11 2.82 -12.85
CA ASN A 12 10.04 1.77 -11.83
C ASN A 12 8.71 1.03 -11.90
N ASN A 13 8.58 0.09 -12.84
CA ASN A 13 7.34 -0.64 -13.05
C ASN A 13 7.05 -1.64 -11.91
N LYS A 14 8.09 -2.23 -11.30
CA LYS A 14 7.94 -3.21 -10.22
C LYS A 14 7.38 -2.57 -8.94
N GLY A 15 7.98 -1.47 -8.48
CA GLY A 15 7.49 -0.74 -7.30
C GLY A 15 6.08 -0.17 -7.52
N TYR A 16 5.82 0.35 -8.72
CA TYR A 16 4.49 0.79 -9.14
C TYR A 16 3.45 -0.32 -9.03
N LEU A 17 3.69 -1.48 -9.65
CA LEU A 17 2.75 -2.61 -9.63
C LEU A 17 2.46 -3.13 -8.23
N MET A 18 3.47 -3.14 -7.34
CA MET A 18 3.28 -3.54 -5.95
C MET A 18 2.36 -2.58 -5.19
N ILE A 19 2.50 -1.26 -5.39
CA ILE A 19 1.61 -0.28 -4.76
C ILE A 19 0.19 -0.38 -5.35
N ILE A 20 0.05 -0.63 -6.65
CA ILE A 20 -1.27 -0.88 -7.27
C ILE A 20 -1.91 -2.16 -6.69
N ALA A 21 -1.14 -3.23 -6.51
CA ALA A 21 -1.64 -4.46 -5.86
C ALA A 21 -2.09 -4.21 -4.42
N PHE A 22 -1.37 -3.36 -3.66
CA PHE A 22 -1.79 -2.91 -2.33
C PHE A 22 -3.14 -2.18 -2.34
N ILE A 23 -3.37 -1.29 -3.32
CA ILE A 23 -4.64 -0.59 -3.49
C ILE A 23 -5.76 -1.59 -3.77
N ALA A 24 -5.54 -2.52 -4.71
CA ALA A 24 -6.53 -3.54 -5.07
C ALA A 24 -6.91 -4.43 -3.88
N LEU A 25 -5.92 -4.91 -3.12
CA LEU A 25 -6.17 -5.70 -1.90
C LEU A 25 -6.92 -4.90 -0.83
N ASN A 26 -6.59 -3.61 -0.67
CA ASN A 26 -7.34 -2.74 0.25
C ASN A 26 -8.79 -2.57 -0.18
N THR A 27 -9.06 -2.40 -1.47
CA THR A 27 -10.43 -2.30 -1.97
C THR A 27 -11.21 -3.57 -1.67
N VAL A 28 -10.63 -4.74 -1.94
CA VAL A 28 -11.24 -6.04 -1.63
C VAL A 28 -11.51 -6.16 -0.13
N TYR A 29 -10.52 -5.87 0.70
CA TYR A 29 -10.65 -5.85 2.16
C TYR A 29 -11.81 -4.96 2.63
N THR A 30 -11.92 -3.73 2.12
CA THR A 30 -12.97 -2.80 2.49
C THR A 30 -14.36 -3.32 2.14
N VAL A 31 -14.54 -3.92 0.97
CA VAL A 31 -15.83 -4.51 0.57
C VAL A 31 -16.25 -5.62 1.53
N PHE A 32 -15.32 -6.51 1.90
CA PHE A 32 -15.61 -7.60 2.84
C PHE A 32 -15.90 -7.09 4.26
N VAL A 33 -15.14 -6.11 4.77
CA VAL A 33 -15.40 -5.51 6.07
C VAL A 33 -16.76 -4.81 6.11
N LEU A 34 -17.11 -4.05 5.06
CA LEU A 34 -18.41 -3.38 4.99
C LEU A 34 -19.59 -4.35 5.01
N ASN A 35 -19.42 -5.54 4.43
CA ASN A 35 -20.47 -6.55 4.43
C ASN A 35 -20.61 -7.27 5.78
N ALA A 36 -19.54 -7.29 6.59
CA ALA A 36 -19.51 -7.98 7.88
C ALA A 36 -19.77 -7.07 9.09
N MET A 37 -19.67 -5.74 8.95
CA MET A 37 -19.90 -4.80 10.05
C MET A 37 -21.38 -4.46 10.24
N ASP A 38 -21.78 -4.31 11.50
CA ASP A 38 -23.08 -3.77 11.87
C ASP A 38 -23.23 -2.30 11.46
N LYS A 39 -24.45 -1.96 11.00
CA LYS A 39 -24.76 -0.64 10.43
C LYS A 39 -24.86 0.44 11.52
N ASP A 40 -23.71 1.00 11.87
CA ASP A 40 -23.58 2.16 12.76
C ASP A 40 -22.83 3.34 12.10
N ARG A 41 -22.86 4.52 12.71
CA ARG A 41 -22.17 5.75 12.26
C ARG A 41 -20.66 5.55 12.05
N GLY A 42 -20.04 4.58 12.74
CA GLY A 42 -18.64 4.20 12.58
C GLY A 42 -18.25 3.77 11.16
N ILE A 43 -19.19 3.20 10.38
CA ILE A 43 -18.94 2.77 9.00
C ILE A 43 -18.58 3.96 8.11
N GLY A 44 -19.27 5.10 8.28
CA GLY A 44 -19.03 6.29 7.46
C GLY A 44 -17.59 6.81 7.60
N ILE A 45 -17.10 6.88 8.83
CA ILE A 45 -15.73 7.31 9.13
C ILE A 45 -14.72 6.32 8.54
N PHE A 46 -14.96 5.01 8.72
CA PHE A 46 -14.10 3.97 8.18
C PHE A 46 -13.98 4.03 6.64
N VAL A 47 -15.10 4.23 5.95
CA VAL A 47 -15.14 4.37 4.49
C VAL A 47 -14.39 5.62 4.05
N MET A 48 -14.63 6.78 4.68
CA MET A 48 -13.93 8.02 4.32
C MET A 48 -12.41 7.90 4.49
N LEU A 49 -11.94 7.36 5.61
CA LEU A 49 -10.50 7.13 5.85
C LEU A 49 -9.90 6.18 4.82
N THR A 50 -10.66 5.16 4.42
CA THR A 50 -10.19 4.21 3.41
C THR A 50 -10.11 4.83 2.02
N ILE A 51 -11.10 5.64 1.62
CA ILE A 51 -11.03 6.39 0.35
C ILE A 51 -9.81 7.31 0.34
N ALA A 52 -9.58 8.06 1.42
CA ALA A 52 -8.41 8.92 1.55
C ALA A 52 -7.10 8.12 1.41
N LEU A 53 -7.02 6.96 2.04
CA LEU A 53 -5.87 6.06 1.95
C LEU A 53 -5.67 5.49 0.53
N LEU A 54 -6.73 5.14 -0.19
CA LEU A 54 -6.64 4.67 -1.57
C LEU A 54 -6.19 5.78 -2.52
N LEU A 55 -6.68 7.01 -2.34
CA LEU A 55 -6.24 8.18 -3.13
C LEU A 55 -4.77 8.51 -2.89
N LEU A 56 -4.34 8.51 -1.63
CA LEU A 56 -2.92 8.64 -1.27
C LEU A 56 -2.12 7.49 -1.88
N GLY A 57 -2.60 6.26 -1.76
CA GLY A 57 -2.09 5.06 -2.44
C GLY A 57 -1.80 5.30 -3.91
N PHE A 58 -2.80 5.77 -4.65
CA PHE A 58 -2.67 6.03 -6.07
C PHE A 58 -1.63 7.10 -6.39
N LEU A 59 -1.62 8.20 -5.63
CA LEU A 59 -0.64 9.26 -5.78
C LEU A 59 0.79 8.75 -5.52
N THR A 60 0.98 7.94 -4.47
CA THR A 60 2.27 7.30 -4.21
C THR A 60 2.71 6.42 -5.36
N ALA A 61 1.81 5.62 -5.96
CA ALA A 61 2.15 4.74 -7.06
C ALA A 61 2.72 5.53 -8.25
N ILE A 62 2.06 6.63 -8.63
CA ILE A 62 2.52 7.51 -9.73
C ILE A 62 3.88 8.13 -9.40
N LYS A 63 4.08 8.62 -8.18
CA LYS A 63 5.33 9.29 -7.79
C LYS A 63 6.49 8.31 -7.60
N VAL A 64 6.20 7.08 -7.19
CA VAL A 64 7.19 6.00 -7.11
C VAL A 64 7.63 5.55 -8.50
N ARG A 65 6.72 5.56 -9.48
CA ARG A 65 7.04 5.22 -10.88
C ARG A 65 8.15 6.10 -11.47
N ILE A 66 8.24 7.37 -11.04
CA ILE A 66 9.24 8.36 -11.49
C ILE A 66 10.50 8.43 -10.59
N TYR A 67 10.70 7.46 -9.68
CA TYR A 67 11.81 7.42 -8.71
C TYR A 67 11.86 8.63 -7.79
N SER A 68 10.73 9.01 -7.20
CA SER A 68 10.72 10.04 -6.17
C SER A 68 11.02 9.43 -4.79
N LEU A 69 12.11 9.87 -4.17
CA LEU A 69 12.56 9.35 -2.88
C LEU A 69 11.61 9.68 -1.72
N PRO A 70 11.09 10.92 -1.55
CA PRO A 70 10.13 11.23 -0.49
C PRO A 70 8.88 10.36 -0.56
N TRP A 71 8.36 10.11 -1.76
CA TRP A 71 7.17 9.29 -1.98
C TRP A 71 7.43 7.79 -1.78
N SER A 72 8.67 7.33 -2.01
CA SER A 72 9.06 5.95 -1.69
C SER A 72 9.12 5.71 -0.18
N ILE A 73 9.57 6.71 0.60
CA ILE A 73 9.51 6.66 2.07
C ILE A 73 8.05 6.73 2.54
N PHE A 74 7.23 7.57 1.91
CA PHE A 74 5.81 7.65 2.25
C PHE A 74 5.07 6.32 1.97
N ALA A 75 5.45 5.59 0.92
CA ALA A 75 4.92 4.24 0.68
C ALA A 75 5.27 3.26 1.81
N LEU A 76 6.47 3.35 2.40
CA LEU A 76 6.81 2.57 3.61
C LEU A 76 5.91 2.95 4.79
N ALA A 77 5.73 4.24 5.03
CA ALA A 77 4.86 4.74 6.11
C ALA A 77 3.42 4.22 5.95
N MET A 78 2.87 4.20 4.73
CA MET A 78 1.55 3.61 4.47
C MET A 78 1.51 2.10 4.74
N GLY A 79 2.57 1.36 4.39
CA GLY A 79 2.65 -0.07 4.69
C GLY A 79 2.65 -0.35 6.20
N PHE A 80 3.33 0.48 7.01
CA PHE A 80 3.29 0.40 8.47
C PHE A 80 1.95 0.83 9.05
N PHE A 81 1.32 1.87 8.50
CA PHE A 81 -0.04 2.26 8.89
C PHE A 81 -1.06 1.15 8.61
N GLN A 82 -0.90 0.44 7.48
CA GLN A 82 -1.73 -0.73 7.19
C GLN A 82 -1.50 -1.86 8.19
N PHE A 83 -0.26 -2.02 8.68
CA PHE A 83 0.04 -2.99 9.72
C PHE A 83 -0.61 -2.60 11.06
N SER A 84 -0.60 -1.32 11.43
CA SER A 84 -1.26 -0.86 12.67
C SER A 84 -2.77 -1.05 12.62
N ARG A 85 -3.40 -0.93 11.44
CA ARG A 85 -4.84 -1.25 11.22
C ARG A 85 -5.22 -2.68 11.60
N LEU A 86 -4.29 -3.63 11.58
CA LEU A 86 -4.54 -5.00 12.01
C LEU A 86 -5.04 -5.06 13.45
N PHE A 87 -4.41 -4.30 14.36
CA PHE A 87 -4.78 -4.29 15.79
C PHE A 87 -6.14 -3.66 16.07
N PHE A 88 -6.59 -2.71 15.24
CA PHE A 88 -7.90 -2.07 15.40
C PHE A 88 -9.04 -2.91 14.82
N THR A 89 -8.75 -3.68 13.77
CA THR A 89 -9.75 -4.48 13.06
C THR A 89 -10.09 -5.75 13.83
N THR A 90 -9.08 -6.41 14.41
CA THR A 90 -9.25 -7.65 15.20
C THR A 90 -10.16 -7.51 16.42
N VAL A 91 -10.35 -6.29 16.92
CA VAL A 91 -11.16 -6.03 18.13
C VAL A 91 -12.66 -6.01 17.84
N ASN A 92 -13.08 -5.82 16.58
CA ASN A 92 -14.46 -5.43 16.24
C ASN A 92 -15.22 -6.43 15.33
N LEU A 93 -14.65 -7.59 15.00
CA LEU A 93 -15.24 -8.54 14.04
C LEU A 93 -15.35 -9.95 14.64
N GLU A 94 -16.43 -10.66 14.31
CA GLU A 94 -16.62 -12.07 14.69
C GLU A 94 -15.51 -12.99 14.17
N GLU A 95 -15.18 -14.03 14.95
CA GLU A 95 -13.97 -14.86 14.75
C GLU A 95 -13.87 -15.52 13.37
N THR A 96 -15.00 -15.86 12.74
CA THR A 96 -15.04 -16.61 11.47
C THR A 96 -14.53 -15.79 10.28
N HIS A 97 -14.81 -14.48 10.24
CA HIS A 97 -14.36 -13.59 9.16
C HIS A 97 -13.03 -12.92 9.48
N ALA A 98 -12.65 -12.86 10.76
CA ALA A 98 -11.44 -12.22 11.23
C ALA A 98 -10.17 -12.83 10.61
N PHE A 99 -10.09 -14.16 10.49
CA PHE A 99 -8.89 -14.83 9.97
C PHE A 99 -8.54 -14.41 8.53
N LEU A 100 -9.52 -14.48 7.61
CA LEU A 100 -9.31 -14.11 6.21
C LEU A 100 -9.01 -12.62 6.03
N LEU A 101 -9.72 -11.76 6.77
CA LEU A 101 -9.51 -10.31 6.73
C LEU A 101 -8.12 -9.91 7.24
N ASN A 102 -7.67 -10.54 8.32
CA ASN A 102 -6.31 -10.34 8.86
C ASN A 102 -5.25 -10.80 7.87
N LEU A 103 -5.46 -11.94 7.20
CA LEU A 103 -4.54 -12.42 6.18
C LEU A 103 -4.40 -11.42 5.02
N ILE A 104 -5.51 -10.87 4.53
CA ILE A 104 -5.51 -9.85 3.46
C ILE A 104 -4.78 -8.58 3.93
N LEU A 105 -5.02 -8.13 5.17
CA LEU A 105 -4.34 -6.98 5.77
C LEU A 105 -2.83 -7.19 5.82
N ILE A 106 -2.37 -8.33 6.34
CA ILE A 106 -0.95 -8.68 6.43
C ILE A 106 -0.32 -8.69 5.03
N LEU A 107 -0.95 -9.39 4.07
CA LEU A 107 -0.48 -9.45 2.69
C LEU A 107 -0.38 -8.06 2.07
N SER A 108 -1.41 -7.23 2.22
CA SER A 108 -1.42 -5.87 1.68
C SER A 108 -0.30 -5.02 2.29
N SER A 109 -0.09 -5.11 3.61
CA SER A 109 0.98 -4.41 4.32
C SER A 109 2.36 -4.84 3.81
N VAL A 110 2.63 -6.15 3.76
CA VAL A 110 3.92 -6.70 3.30
C VAL A 110 4.22 -6.28 1.87
N ILE A 111 3.23 -6.34 0.98
CA ILE A 111 3.38 -5.93 -0.42
C ILE A 111 3.69 -4.42 -0.52
N CYS A 112 3.01 -3.59 0.27
CA CYS A 112 3.24 -2.15 0.29
C CYS A 112 4.66 -1.80 0.80
N VAL A 113 5.08 -2.42 1.90
CA VAL A 113 6.43 -2.23 2.47
C VAL A 113 7.50 -2.71 1.49
N ALA A 114 7.33 -3.89 0.89
CA ALA A 114 8.25 -4.41 -0.12
C ALA A 114 8.34 -3.49 -1.34
N GLY A 115 7.20 -2.99 -1.82
CA GLY A 115 7.12 -2.02 -2.90
C GLY A 115 7.83 -0.70 -2.57
N GLY A 116 7.65 -0.19 -1.35
CA GLY A 116 8.36 0.98 -0.83
C GLY A 116 9.88 0.75 -0.75
N LEU A 117 10.33 -0.36 -0.16
CA LEU A 117 11.75 -0.69 0.00
C LEU A 117 12.46 -0.82 -1.34
N LEU A 118 11.88 -1.57 -2.28
CA LEU A 118 12.42 -1.70 -3.63
C LEU A 118 12.52 -0.35 -4.32
N SER A 119 11.53 0.51 -4.13
CA SER A 119 11.51 1.84 -4.73
C SER A 119 12.57 2.76 -4.14
N VAL A 120 12.83 2.69 -2.82
CA VAL A 120 13.95 3.39 -2.17
C VAL A 120 15.28 2.91 -2.72
N ILE A 121 15.50 1.59 -2.80
CA ILE A 121 16.75 1.00 -3.31
C ILE A 121 17.00 1.43 -4.76
N TYR A 122 15.99 1.32 -5.62
CA TYR A 122 16.16 1.70 -7.03
C TYR A 122 16.32 3.21 -7.22
N THR A 123 15.65 4.03 -6.40
CA THR A 123 15.81 5.48 -6.44
C THR A 123 17.22 5.88 -5.97
N ALA A 124 17.72 5.30 -4.89
CA ALA A 124 19.08 5.53 -4.40
C ALA A 124 20.12 5.11 -5.44
N LYS A 125 19.93 3.95 -6.08
CA LYS A 125 20.81 3.47 -7.16
C LYS A 125 20.80 4.41 -8.37
N ARG A 126 19.63 4.93 -8.77
CA ARG A 126 19.52 5.91 -9.86
C ARG A 126 20.18 7.25 -9.52
N ASN A 127 20.04 7.73 -8.29
CA ASN A 127 20.66 9.00 -7.88
C ASN A 127 22.19 8.95 -7.85
N ARG A 128 22.79 7.77 -7.67
CA ARG A 128 24.25 7.58 -7.78
C ARG A 128 24.77 7.58 -9.22
N LEU A 129 23.87 7.48 -10.21
CA LEU A 129 24.19 7.48 -11.64
C LEU A 129 23.98 8.84 -12.31
N LYS A 130 23.46 9.82 -11.55
CA LYS A 130 23.39 11.23 -11.95
C LYS A 130 24.65 11.94 -11.46
#